data_AF-A0AAU6Q5Z1-F1
#
_entry.id   AF-A0AAU6Q5Z1-F1
#
_cell.length_a   1.000
_cell.length_b   1.000
_cell.length_c   1.000
_cell.angle_alpha   90.00
_cell.angle_beta   90.00
_cell.angle_gamma   90.00
#
_symmetry.space_group_name_H-M   'P 1'
#
loop_
_entity.id
_entity.type
_entity.pdbx_description
1 polymer ?
#
loop_
_entity_poly.entity_id
_entity_poly.type
_entity_poly.pdbx_seq_one_letter_code
_entity_poly.pdbx_strand_id
1 'polypeptide(L)'
;MIDDVVRHVHRAARLQSPLLWATDGFSSWKTRILHHFRVKVENGRRGRPRLVEWAELHIAQLVKRTYGERIERRLAFGDLFEALHMIEQSQGKRGTINTAFVERLNATLRTWLPALTRRSRHAGNYRDRLERHFFLTAATYNFVRPHRSLRIRVEGKWVERTPGMVAGLTDHPWTVEELLRFKVPPPQKAA
;
A
#
# COMPACT_ATOMS: atom_id res chain seq x y z
N MET A 1 -1.80 13.64 -6.62
CA MET A 1 -1.59 12.75 -5.45
C MET A 1 -2.26 11.39 -5.64
N ILE A 2 -3.61 11.28 -5.67
CA ILE A 2 -4.28 9.99 -5.89
C ILE A 2 -3.99 9.43 -7.28
N ASP A 3 -4.10 10.26 -8.32
CA ASP A 3 -3.77 9.86 -9.68
C ASP A 3 -2.31 9.39 -9.83
N ASP A 4 -1.38 9.90 -9.02
CA ASP A 4 0.03 9.47 -9.05
C ASP A 4 0.18 8.06 -8.51
N VAL A 5 -0.47 7.79 -7.36
CA VAL A 5 -0.51 6.44 -6.76
C VAL A 5 -1.17 5.45 -7.71
N VAL A 6 -2.33 5.80 -8.28
CA VAL A 6 -3.04 4.93 -9.23
C VAL A 6 -2.20 4.66 -10.48
N ARG A 7 -1.55 5.67 -11.04
CA ARG A 7 -0.62 5.48 -12.18
C ARG A 7 0.57 4.59 -11.83
N HIS A 8 1.13 4.74 -10.63
CA HIS A 8 2.26 3.92 -10.18
C HIS A 8 1.85 2.45 -10.07
N VAL A 9 0.72 2.16 -9.42
CA VAL A 9 0.20 0.79 -9.31
C VAL A 9 -0.19 0.23 -10.68
N HIS A 10 -0.82 1.01 -11.55
CA HIS A 10 -1.14 0.59 -12.91
C HIS A 10 0.13 0.18 -13.70
N ARG A 11 1.20 0.97 -13.62
CA ARG A 11 2.48 0.65 -14.25
C ARG A 11 3.11 -0.62 -13.67
N ALA A 12 3.05 -0.80 -12.35
CA ALA A 12 3.58 -1.98 -11.67
C ALA A 12 2.80 -3.25 -12.03
N ALA A 13 1.47 -3.18 -12.06
CA ALA A 13 0.61 -4.31 -12.38
C ALA A 13 0.76 -4.79 -13.82
N ARG A 14 1.15 -3.90 -14.75
CA ARG A 14 1.27 -4.16 -16.21
C ARG A 14 0.03 -4.80 -16.85
N LEU A 15 -1.09 -4.82 -16.14
CA LEU A 15 -2.31 -5.55 -16.47
C LEU A 15 -2.10 -7.04 -16.78
N GLN A 16 -1.18 -7.70 -16.06
CA GLN A 16 -0.77 -9.09 -16.33
C GLN A 16 -1.44 -10.14 -15.44
N SER A 17 -1.97 -9.75 -14.27
CA SER A 17 -2.53 -10.66 -13.28
C SER A 17 -3.69 -10.02 -12.51
N PRO A 18 -4.65 -10.79 -11.98
CA PRO A 18 -5.69 -10.26 -11.11
C PRO A 18 -5.18 -9.31 -10.04
N LEU A 19 -5.90 -8.21 -9.83
CA LEU A 19 -5.55 -7.18 -8.87
C LEU A 19 -6.71 -6.89 -7.92
N LEU A 20 -6.51 -7.21 -6.65
CA LEU A 20 -7.38 -6.78 -5.57
C LEU A 20 -6.85 -5.50 -4.93
N TRP A 21 -7.59 -4.40 -5.08
CA TRP A 21 -7.31 -3.13 -4.44
C TRP A 21 -8.22 -2.90 -3.24
N ALA A 22 -7.67 -3.01 -2.03
CA ALA A 22 -8.37 -2.67 -0.79
C ALA A 22 -8.29 -1.16 -0.48
N THR A 23 -9.44 -0.49 -0.33
CA THR A 23 -9.51 0.95 -0.05
C THR A 23 -10.33 1.24 1.22
N ASP A 24 -10.17 2.44 1.76
CA ASP A 24 -11.07 2.97 2.78
C ASP A 24 -12.35 3.54 2.15
N GLY A 25 -13.20 4.15 2.98
CA GLY A 25 -14.45 4.78 2.57
C GLY A 25 -14.31 6.03 1.69
N PHE A 26 -13.09 6.45 1.31
CA PHE A 26 -12.91 7.65 0.50
C PHE A 26 -13.35 7.42 -0.95
N SER A 27 -14.43 8.11 -1.34
CA SER A 27 -15.15 7.87 -2.60
C SER A 27 -14.32 8.07 -3.87
N SER A 28 -13.30 8.92 -3.82
CA SER A 28 -12.48 9.23 -5.02
C SER A 28 -11.62 8.04 -5.46
N TRP A 29 -11.30 7.09 -4.58
CA TRP A 29 -10.48 5.94 -4.95
C TRP A 29 -11.11 5.13 -6.08
N LYS A 30 -12.38 4.71 -5.92
CA LYS A 30 -13.09 3.92 -6.94
C LYS A 30 -13.03 4.60 -8.30
N THR A 31 -13.44 5.86 -8.37
CA THR A 31 -13.50 6.62 -9.63
C THR A 31 -12.13 6.72 -10.29
N ARG A 32 -11.07 7.00 -9.53
CA ARG A 32 -9.70 7.14 -10.08
C ARG A 32 -9.11 5.80 -10.49
N ILE A 33 -9.27 4.76 -9.70
CA ILE A 33 -8.80 3.40 -10.05
C ILE A 33 -9.47 2.95 -11.35
N LEU A 34 -10.80 3.03 -11.44
CA LEU A 34 -11.53 2.64 -12.66
C LEU A 34 -11.19 3.50 -13.88
N HIS A 35 -10.77 4.75 -13.69
CA HIS A 35 -10.34 5.60 -14.80
C HIS A 35 -9.03 5.09 -15.43
N HIS A 36 -8.06 4.66 -14.62
CA HIS A 36 -6.74 4.23 -15.11
C HIS A 36 -6.71 2.76 -15.52
N PHE A 37 -7.44 1.88 -14.83
CA PHE A 37 -7.47 0.45 -15.12
C PHE A 37 -8.52 0.11 -16.19
N ARG A 38 -8.21 0.48 -17.42
CA ARG A 38 -9.07 0.26 -18.59
C ARG A 38 -8.30 -0.36 -19.74
N VAL A 39 -8.96 -1.24 -20.48
CA VAL A 39 -8.44 -1.83 -21.70
C VAL A 39 -9.21 -1.32 -22.92
N LYS A 40 -8.51 -1.24 -24.05
CA LYS A 40 -9.12 -0.90 -25.33
C LYS A 40 -9.80 -2.15 -25.89
N VAL A 41 -11.07 -2.01 -26.25
CA VAL A 41 -11.81 -3.04 -26.98
C VAL A 41 -11.98 -2.55 -28.41
N GLU A 42 -11.31 -3.24 -29.32
CA GLU A 42 -11.48 -3.01 -30.76
C GLU A 42 -12.76 -3.69 -31.21
N ASN A 43 -13.61 -2.95 -31.92
CA ASN A 43 -14.89 -3.44 -32.44
C ASN A 43 -14.89 -3.59 -33.97
N GLY A 44 -13.70 -3.61 -34.58
CA GLY A 44 -13.52 -3.70 -36.04
C GLY A 44 -13.99 -2.47 -36.83
N ARG A 45 -14.47 -1.41 -36.18
CA ARG A 45 -14.94 -0.18 -36.84
C ARG A 45 -13.86 0.90 -36.84
N ARG A 46 -13.83 1.71 -37.89
CA ARG A 46 -12.95 2.89 -37.97
C ARG A 46 -13.36 3.91 -36.91
N GLY A 47 -12.44 4.29 -36.01
CA GLY A 47 -12.70 5.28 -34.97
C GLY A 47 -11.91 5.03 -33.69
N ARG A 48 -12.14 5.86 -32.66
CA ARG A 48 -11.52 5.72 -31.34
C ARG A 48 -12.08 4.45 -30.65
N PRO A 49 -11.24 3.47 -30.25
CA PRO A 49 -11.69 2.27 -29.56
C PRO A 49 -12.43 2.60 -28.26
N ARG A 50 -13.41 1.76 -27.90
CA ARG A 50 -14.09 1.87 -26.61
C ARG A 50 -13.13 1.45 -25.50
N LEU A 51 -13.12 2.20 -24.41
CA LEU A 51 -12.43 1.81 -23.19
C LEU A 51 -13.43 1.12 -22.26
N VAL A 52 -13.07 -0.05 -21.76
CA VAL A 52 -13.83 -0.78 -20.74
C VAL A 52 -12.95 -0.98 -19.52
N GLU A 53 -13.55 -1.07 -18.35
CA GLU A 53 -12.85 -1.44 -17.13
C GLU A 53 -12.16 -2.80 -17.30
N TRP A 54 -10.96 -2.93 -16.74
CA TRP A 54 -10.22 -4.18 -16.80
C TRP A 54 -10.91 -5.26 -15.95
N ALA A 55 -11.24 -6.40 -16.55
CA ALA A 55 -12.03 -7.46 -15.92
C ALA A 55 -11.37 -8.05 -14.67
N GLU A 56 -10.03 -8.11 -14.68
CA GLU A 56 -9.20 -8.66 -13.61
C GLU A 56 -8.97 -7.66 -12.45
N LEU A 57 -9.63 -6.50 -12.48
CA LEU A 57 -9.61 -5.54 -11.37
C LEU A 57 -10.74 -5.82 -10.40
N HIS A 58 -10.40 -5.93 -9.11
CA HIS A 58 -11.36 -6.02 -8.02
C HIS A 58 -11.06 -4.92 -7.00
N ILE A 59 -12.07 -4.15 -6.63
CA ILE A 59 -11.95 -3.08 -5.63
C ILE A 59 -12.81 -3.47 -4.45
N ALA A 60 -12.19 -3.63 -3.29
CA ALA A 60 -12.90 -3.92 -2.07
C ALA A 60 -12.70 -2.79 -1.07
N GLN A 61 -13.77 -2.46 -0.36
CA GLN A 61 -13.86 -1.23 0.40
C GLN A 61 -14.23 -1.51 1.85
N LEU A 62 -13.47 -0.92 2.77
CA LEU A 62 -13.77 -0.90 4.19
C LEU A 62 -14.28 0.49 4.58
N VAL A 63 -15.53 0.55 5.03
CA VAL A 63 -16.19 1.79 5.45
C VAL A 63 -16.43 1.73 6.97
N LYS A 64 -15.84 2.68 7.70
CA LYS A 64 -16.15 2.89 9.12
C LYS A 64 -17.40 3.75 9.20
N ARG A 65 -18.48 3.24 9.79
CA ARG A 65 -19.67 4.06 10.09
C ARG A 65 -19.49 4.71 11.45
N THR A 66 -19.52 6.04 11.49
CA THR A 66 -19.34 6.84 12.72
C THR A 66 -20.48 6.62 13.72
N TYR A 67 -21.69 6.34 13.24
CA TYR A 67 -22.82 5.98 14.08
C TYR A 67 -22.83 4.48 14.37
N GLY A 68 -22.64 4.09 15.64
CA GLY A 68 -22.68 2.70 16.10
C GLY A 68 -21.40 1.89 15.92
N GLU A 69 -20.25 2.52 15.66
CA GLU A 69 -18.91 1.90 15.53
C GLU A 69 -18.86 0.63 14.66
N ARG A 70 -19.62 0.63 13.56
CA ARG A 70 -19.74 -0.53 12.68
C ARG A 70 -18.75 -0.47 11.53
N ILE A 71 -18.00 -1.55 11.33
CA ILE A 71 -17.16 -1.73 10.14
C ILE A 71 -17.99 -2.46 9.08
N GLU A 72 -18.21 -1.80 7.95
CA GLU A 72 -18.81 -2.40 6.76
C GLU A 72 -17.71 -2.73 5.75
N ARG A 73 -17.76 -3.95 5.20
CA ARG A 73 -16.87 -4.40 4.13
C ARG A 73 -17.73 -4.72 2.93
N ARG A 74 -17.38 -4.18 1.77
CA ARG A 74 -18.14 -4.37 0.54
C ARG A 74 -17.23 -4.49 -0.67
N LEU A 75 -17.69 -5.19 -1.70
CA LEU A 75 -17.08 -5.14 -3.02
C LEU A 75 -17.58 -3.89 -3.74
N ALA A 76 -16.67 -2.97 -4.05
CA ALA A 76 -16.98 -1.73 -4.75
C ALA A 76 -16.97 -1.90 -6.27
N PHE A 77 -16.20 -2.86 -6.79
CA PHE A 77 -16.11 -3.24 -8.20
C PHE A 77 -15.45 -4.63 -8.34
N GLY A 78 -15.78 -5.37 -9.40
CA GLY A 78 -15.16 -6.66 -9.72
C GLY A 78 -16.01 -7.86 -9.33
N ASP A 79 -15.38 -9.03 -9.26
CA ASP A 79 -16.01 -10.28 -8.86
C ASP A 79 -15.79 -10.59 -7.38
N LEU A 80 -16.83 -11.07 -6.70
CA LEU A 80 -16.79 -11.33 -5.27
C LEU A 80 -16.00 -12.60 -4.94
N PHE A 81 -16.15 -13.65 -5.75
CA PHE A 81 -15.46 -14.91 -5.52
C PHE A 81 -13.96 -14.76 -5.74
N GLU A 82 -13.55 -14.10 -6.81
CA GLU A 82 -12.14 -13.78 -7.08
C GLU A 82 -11.55 -12.89 -5.98
N ALA A 83 -12.26 -11.83 -5.57
CA ALA A 83 -11.79 -10.98 -4.48
C ALA A 83 -11.59 -11.77 -3.17
N LEU A 84 -12.51 -12.65 -2.81
CA LEU A 84 -12.37 -13.51 -1.63
C LEU A 84 -11.25 -14.53 -1.78
N HIS A 85 -11.09 -15.11 -2.96
CA HIS A 85 -9.99 -16.04 -3.26
C HIS A 85 -8.64 -15.36 -3.10
N MET A 86 -8.45 -14.16 -3.65
CA MET A 86 -7.22 -13.37 -3.51
C MET A 86 -6.94 -12.97 -2.05
N ILE A 87 -7.98 -12.68 -1.26
CA ILE A 87 -7.83 -12.44 0.19
C ILE A 87 -7.31 -13.70 0.88
N GLU A 88 -7.87 -14.86 0.58
CA GLU A 88 -7.46 -16.12 1.19
C GLU A 88 -6.03 -16.50 0.80
N GLN A 89 -5.68 -16.38 -0.49
CA GLN A 89 -4.32 -16.60 -0.97
C GLN A 89 -3.30 -15.67 -0.28
N SER A 90 -3.61 -14.38 -0.18
CA SER A 90 -2.69 -13.40 0.44
C SER A 90 -2.52 -13.59 1.95
N GLN A 91 -3.53 -14.11 2.65
CA GLN A 91 -3.51 -14.29 4.09
C GLN A 91 -3.16 -15.73 4.53
N GLY A 92 -3.11 -16.67 3.59
CA GLY A 92 -2.90 -18.10 3.84
C GLY A 92 -4.04 -18.80 4.59
N LYS A 93 -5.20 -18.13 4.70
CA LYS A 93 -6.41 -18.61 5.39
C LYS A 93 -7.60 -17.76 5.02
N ARG A 94 -8.81 -18.26 5.30
CA ARG A 94 -10.04 -17.45 5.25
C ARG A 94 -9.85 -16.16 6.05
N GLY A 95 -9.90 -15.05 5.32
CA GLY A 95 -9.52 -13.73 5.80
C GLY A 95 -10.56 -12.67 5.49
N THR A 96 -10.31 -11.46 5.98
CA THR A 96 -11.10 -10.28 5.62
C THR A 96 -10.19 -9.10 5.36
N ILE A 97 -10.70 -8.07 4.68
CA ILE A 97 -9.99 -6.82 4.51
C ILE A 97 -9.95 -6.08 5.85
N ASN A 98 -8.77 -5.58 6.19
CA ASN A 98 -8.57 -4.82 7.42
C ASN A 98 -7.62 -3.65 7.14
N THR A 99 -7.95 -2.48 7.67
CA THR A 99 -7.09 -1.30 7.61
C THR A 99 -6.19 -1.15 8.83
N ALA A 100 -6.27 -2.03 9.84
CA ALA A 100 -5.50 -1.94 11.08
C ALA A 100 -3.98 -1.82 10.84
N PHE A 101 -3.44 -2.47 9.81
CA PHE A 101 -2.02 -2.39 9.48
C PHE A 101 -1.63 -0.99 8.95
N VAL A 102 -2.37 -0.45 7.98
CA VAL A 102 -2.11 0.91 7.46
C VAL A 102 -2.38 1.97 8.52
N GLU A 103 -3.39 1.77 9.37
CA GLU A 103 -3.70 2.69 10.47
C GLU A 103 -2.62 2.68 11.55
N ARG A 104 -2.04 1.51 11.86
CA ARG A 104 -0.87 1.41 12.74
C ARG A 104 0.33 2.15 12.15
N LEU A 105 0.61 1.96 10.87
CA LEU A 105 1.67 2.70 10.17
C LEU A 105 1.43 4.21 10.20
N ASN A 106 0.19 4.65 9.91
CA ASN A 106 -0.20 6.06 10.00
C ASN A 106 -0.01 6.63 11.40
N ALA A 107 -0.33 5.86 12.45
CA ALA A 107 -0.08 6.25 13.83
C ALA A 107 1.42 6.42 14.10
N THR A 108 2.25 5.45 13.71
CA THR A 108 3.71 5.54 13.84
C THR A 108 4.26 6.77 13.11
N LEU A 109 3.82 7.01 11.87
CA LEU A 109 4.24 8.16 11.08
C LEU A 109 3.87 9.49 11.76
N ARG A 110 2.67 9.60 12.34
CA ARG A 110 2.25 10.80 13.08
C ARG A 110 3.03 11.01 14.38
N THR A 111 3.42 9.93 15.05
CA THR A 111 4.27 10.00 16.25
C THR A 111 5.68 10.47 15.90
N TRP A 112 6.27 9.98 14.80
CA TRP A 112 7.66 10.27 14.46
C TRP A 112 7.81 11.55 13.65
N LEU A 113 6.77 11.95 12.91
CA LEU A 113 6.78 13.14 12.07
C LEU A 113 5.61 14.06 12.47
N PRO A 114 5.85 15.01 13.41
CA PRO A 114 4.82 15.93 13.90
C PRO A 114 4.11 16.73 12.79
N ALA A 115 4.78 16.95 11.65
CA ALA A 115 4.19 17.59 10.47
C ALA A 115 2.95 16.86 9.92
N LEU A 116 2.83 15.54 10.14
CA LEU A 116 1.69 14.72 9.72
C LEU A 116 0.54 14.72 10.74
N THR A 117 0.76 15.32 11.91
CA THR A 117 -0.25 15.44 12.96
C THR A 117 -1.03 16.73 12.77
N ARG A 118 -2.36 16.64 12.89
CA ARG A 118 -3.26 17.80 12.80
C ARG A 118 -2.95 18.79 13.93
N ARG A 119 -2.87 20.09 13.59
CA ARG A 119 -2.58 21.18 14.54
C ARG A 119 -1.24 21.03 15.27
N SER A 120 -0.20 20.55 14.58
CA SER A 120 1.15 20.56 15.15
C SER A 120 1.78 21.94 15.02
N ARG A 121 2.78 22.23 15.87
CA ARG A 121 3.62 23.43 15.77
C ARG A 121 4.65 23.34 14.64
N HIS A 122 4.75 22.20 13.97
CA HIS A 122 5.70 21.98 12.87
C HIS A 122 4.97 22.12 11.54
N ALA A 123 5.12 23.27 10.88
CA ALA A 123 4.48 23.55 9.61
C ALA A 123 4.96 22.59 8.50
N GLY A 124 4.06 21.77 7.97
CA GLY A 124 4.30 20.87 6.83
C GLY A 124 4.24 21.56 5.46
N ASN A 125 4.47 22.88 5.41
CA ASN A 125 4.17 23.72 4.25
C ASN A 125 5.21 23.60 3.12
N TYR A 126 6.37 23.00 3.39
CA TYR A 126 7.41 22.77 2.39
C TYR A 126 7.38 21.31 1.93
N ARG A 127 6.73 21.06 0.79
CA ARG A 127 6.50 19.72 0.24
C ARG A 127 7.78 18.88 0.15
N ASP A 128 8.84 19.41 -0.47
CA ASP A 128 10.08 18.67 -0.70
C ASP A 128 10.76 18.29 0.62
N ARG A 129 10.71 19.19 1.61
CA ARG A 129 11.25 18.91 2.95
C ARG A 129 10.44 17.82 3.63
N LEU A 130 9.12 17.91 3.58
CA LEU A 130 8.22 16.92 4.17
C LEU A 130 8.42 15.54 3.53
N GLU A 131 8.56 15.50 2.21
CA GLU A 131 8.82 14.28 1.45
C GLU A 131 10.14 13.62 1.86
N ARG A 132 11.23 14.38 1.97
CA ARG A 132 12.53 13.85 2.46
C ARG A 132 12.43 13.29 3.88
N HIS A 133 11.75 13.99 4.79
CA HIS A 133 11.54 13.50 6.17
C HIS A 133 10.66 12.25 6.20
N PHE A 134 9.61 12.21 5.38
CA PHE A 134 8.75 11.04 5.24
C PHE A 134 9.57 9.82 4.80
N PHE A 135 10.39 9.94 3.75
CA PHE A 135 11.20 8.82 3.26
C PHE A 135 12.25 8.38 4.28
N LEU A 136 12.93 9.31 4.97
CA LEU A 136 13.84 8.97 6.05
C LEU A 136 13.13 8.21 7.19
N THR A 137 11.93 8.66 7.57
CA THR A 137 11.12 8.03 8.62
C THR A 137 10.67 6.63 8.19
N ALA A 138 10.17 6.49 6.96
CA ALA A 138 9.73 5.22 6.40
C ALA A 138 10.89 4.23 6.27
N ALA A 139 12.06 4.68 5.81
CA ALA A 139 13.24 3.83 5.72
C ALA A 139 13.75 3.40 7.11
N THR A 140 13.78 4.32 8.08
CA THR A 140 14.13 3.99 9.47
C THR A 140 13.15 2.96 10.06
N TYR A 141 11.86 3.10 9.82
CA TYR A 141 10.85 2.14 10.26
C TYR A 141 11.07 0.74 9.64
N ASN A 142 11.38 0.67 8.35
CA ASN A 142 11.50 -0.60 7.63
C ASN A 142 12.84 -1.30 7.84
N PHE A 143 13.95 -0.57 7.93
CA PHE A 143 15.30 -1.14 7.91
C PHE A 143 16.01 -1.09 9.26
N VAL A 144 15.79 -0.04 10.06
CA VAL A 144 16.56 0.20 11.30
C VAL A 144 15.84 -0.36 12.53
N ARG A 145 14.53 -0.09 12.68
CA ARG A 145 13.81 -0.36 13.94
C ARG A 145 13.18 -1.76 13.96
N PRO A 146 13.57 -2.66 14.88
CA PRO A 146 12.87 -3.92 15.04
C PRO A 146 11.46 -3.73 15.59
N HIS A 147 10.54 -4.60 15.18
CA HIS A 147 9.14 -4.52 15.59
C HIS A 147 8.73 -5.71 16.46
N ARG A 148 8.14 -5.43 17.62
CA ARG A 148 7.78 -6.45 18.63
C ARG A 148 6.89 -7.58 18.07
N SER A 149 5.96 -7.24 17.18
CA SER A 149 5.03 -8.21 16.56
C SER A 149 5.66 -9.04 15.45
N LEU A 150 6.86 -8.68 14.99
CA LEU A 150 7.58 -9.42 13.94
C LEU A 150 8.61 -10.38 14.52
N ARG A 151 8.80 -10.39 15.84
CA ARG A 151 9.75 -11.28 16.52
C ARG A 151 9.30 -12.73 16.40
N ILE A 152 10.28 -13.62 16.28
CA ILE A 152 10.06 -15.07 16.24
C ILE A 152 10.84 -15.74 17.36
N ARG A 153 10.42 -16.95 17.72
CA ARG A 153 11.21 -17.80 18.62
C ARG A 153 12.10 -18.69 17.79
N VAL A 154 13.41 -18.62 18.05
CA VAL A 154 14.42 -19.53 17.52
C VAL A 154 15.11 -20.13 18.73
N GLU A 155 15.09 -21.45 18.86
CA GLU A 155 15.70 -22.18 19.99
C GLU A 155 15.26 -21.63 21.37
N GLY A 156 13.98 -21.30 21.51
CA GLY A 156 13.39 -20.76 22.73
C GLY A 156 13.69 -19.27 23.00
N LYS A 157 14.55 -18.62 22.22
CA LYS A 157 14.89 -17.19 22.36
C LYS A 157 14.12 -16.33 21.37
N TRP A 158 13.72 -15.14 21.82
CA TRP A 158 13.09 -14.15 20.94
C TRP A 158 14.15 -13.46 20.08
N VAL A 159 13.99 -13.55 18.76
CA VAL A 159 14.84 -12.85 17.79
C VAL A 159 14.09 -11.63 17.26
N GLU A 160 14.76 -10.48 17.32
CA GLU A 160 14.22 -9.22 16.82
C GLU A 160 14.31 -9.13 15.30
N ARG A 161 13.26 -8.62 14.65
CA ARG A 161 13.20 -8.48 13.19
C ARG A 161 12.59 -7.14 12.79
N THR A 162 13.10 -6.56 11.72
CA THR A 162 12.55 -5.36 11.07
C THR A 162 11.57 -5.78 9.96
N PRO A 163 10.68 -4.88 9.49
CA PRO A 163 9.85 -5.14 8.33
C PRO A 163 10.67 -5.53 7.08
N GLY A 164 11.81 -4.89 6.85
CA GLY A 164 12.73 -5.21 5.75
C GLY A 164 13.26 -6.64 5.83
N MET A 165 13.56 -7.14 7.03
CA MET A 165 13.96 -8.54 7.23
C MET A 165 12.81 -9.52 6.91
N VAL A 166 11.60 -9.23 7.37
CA VAL A 166 10.44 -10.08 7.10
C VAL A 166 10.09 -10.09 5.61
N ALA A 167 10.32 -8.98 4.91
CA ALA A 167 10.15 -8.87 3.47
C ALA A 167 11.31 -9.48 2.66
N GLY A 168 12.38 -9.97 3.30
CA GLY A 168 13.56 -10.51 2.62
C GLY A 168 14.40 -9.47 1.88
N LEU A 169 14.27 -8.18 2.24
CA LEU A 169 15.03 -7.08 1.64
C LEU A 169 16.40 -6.86 2.29
N THR A 170 16.57 -7.35 3.52
CA THR A 170 17.81 -7.34 4.30
C THR A 170 17.82 -8.55 5.24
N ASP A 171 18.98 -8.99 5.68
CA ASP A 171 19.16 -10.09 6.63
C ASP A 171 19.41 -9.62 8.07
N HIS A 172 19.55 -8.30 8.29
CA HIS A 172 19.80 -7.71 9.59
C HIS A 172 19.14 -6.32 9.76
N PRO A 173 18.96 -5.84 11.00
CA PRO A 173 18.58 -4.45 11.25
C PRO A 173 19.74 -3.52 10.90
N TRP A 174 19.47 -2.53 10.06
CA TRP A 174 20.47 -1.55 9.66
C TRP A 174 20.80 -0.59 10.79
N THR A 175 22.02 -0.05 10.77
CA THR A 175 22.34 1.15 11.53
C THR A 175 21.85 2.41 10.81
N VAL A 176 21.73 3.53 11.53
CA VAL A 176 21.44 4.82 10.88
C VAL A 176 22.54 5.20 9.89
N GLU A 177 23.80 4.90 10.22
CA GLU A 177 24.92 5.16 9.31
C GLU A 177 24.81 4.35 8.02
N GLU A 178 24.53 3.05 8.13
CA GLU A 178 24.30 2.19 6.96
C GLU A 178 23.16 2.70 6.09
N LEU A 179 22.03 3.07 6.69
CA LEU A 179 20.90 3.65 5.98
C LEU A 179 21.29 4.91 5.19
N LEU A 180 22.11 5.79 5.78
CA LEU A 180 22.52 7.04 5.13
C LEU A 180 23.62 6.83 4.07
N ARG A 181 24.42 5.77 4.20
CA ARG A 181 25.50 5.43 3.25
C ARG A 181 25.03 4.51 2.12
N PHE A 182 23.87 3.88 2.26
CA PHE A 182 23.35 2.93 1.29
C PHE A 182 23.12 3.61 -0.07
N LYS A 183 23.83 3.13 -1.09
CA LYS A 183 23.68 3.61 -2.46
C LYS A 183 22.60 2.79 -3.14
N VAL A 184 21.46 3.43 -3.40
CA VAL A 184 20.36 2.81 -4.14
C VAL A 184 20.84 2.49 -5.57
N PRO A 185 20.80 1.21 -6.00
CA PRO A 185 21.14 0.86 -7.37
C PRO A 185 20.24 1.62 -8.36
N PRO A 186 20.74 2.01 -9.54
CA PRO A 186 19.89 2.61 -10.55
C PRO A 186 18.73 1.67 -10.90
N PRO A 187 17.53 2.20 -11.17
CA PRO A 187 16.39 1.36 -11.51
C PRO A 187 16.75 0.49 -12.71
N GLN A 188 16.55 -0.83 -12.58
CA GLN A 188 16.74 -1.76 -13.70
C GLN A 188 15.82 -1.30 -14.83
N LYS A 189 16.41 -1.06 -16.01
CA LYS A 189 15.63 -0.81 -17.22
C LYS A 189 14.76 -2.04 -17.45
N ALA A 190 13.45 -1.85 -17.51
CA ALA A 190 12.54 -2.91 -17.91
C ALA A 190 12.96 -3.40 -19.30
N ALA A 191 13.34 -4.68 -19.40
CA ALA A 191 13.47 -5.39 -20.66
C ALA A 191 12.10 -5.57 -21.32
#